data_AF-A0A7S2QYT7-F1
#
_entry.id   AF-A0A7S2QYT7-F1
#
_cell.length_a   1.000
_cell.length_b   1.000
_cell.length_c   1.000
_cell.angle_alpha   90.00
_cell.angle_beta   90.00
_cell.angle_gamma   90.00
#
_symmetry.space_group_name_H-M   'P 1'
#
loop_
_entity.id
_entity.type
_entity.pdbx_description
1 polymer ?
#
loop_
_entity_poly.entity_id
_entity_poly.type
_entity_poly.pdbx_seq_one_letter_code
_entity_poly.pdbx_strand_id
1 'polypeptide(L)'
;MDDDGAPRRGCDACVASVELNRVVRCCGTPPAIEVLDLSTGTVLRSLTLPTAWPCVGACAASACGTVGGEYCYVASATKWNHSGDEFLGNAATCAVWRISGDMKDTSPCAVFVVNAERARMSGG
;
A
#
# COMPACT_ATOMS: atom_id res chain seq x y z
N MET A 1 18.92 25.63 0.36
CA MET A 1 19.60 24.53 1.06
C MET A 1 18.74 23.31 0.84
N ASP A 2 19.21 22.50 -0.11
CA ASP A 2 18.85 21.13 -0.49
C ASP A 2 17.37 20.80 -0.72
N ASP A 3 16.77 21.48 -1.70
CA ASP A 3 15.62 20.94 -2.46
C ASP A 3 16.19 20.44 -3.80
N ASP A 4 16.66 19.19 -3.80
CA ASP A 4 17.51 18.61 -4.86
C ASP A 4 16.76 18.30 -6.17
N GLY A 5 15.67 19.02 -6.46
CA GLY A 5 14.93 18.93 -7.72
C GLY A 5 14.35 17.57 -8.07
N ALA A 6 14.46 16.57 -7.20
CA ALA A 6 13.89 15.25 -7.41
C ALA A 6 12.36 15.38 -7.44
N PRO A 7 11.69 14.92 -8.52
CA PRO A 7 10.25 15.04 -8.62
C PRO A 7 9.61 14.38 -7.40
N ARG A 8 8.85 15.17 -6.63
CA ARG A 8 8.06 14.67 -5.49
C ARG A 8 7.17 13.55 -6.04
N ARG A 9 7.48 12.30 -5.67
CA ARG A 9 6.64 11.15 -6.03
C ARG A 9 5.27 11.41 -5.42
N GLY A 10 4.23 11.43 -6.25
CA GLY A 10 2.85 11.60 -5.78
C GLY A 10 2.55 10.59 -4.66
N CYS A 11 1.92 11.05 -3.59
CA CYS A 11 1.52 10.24 -2.46
C CYS A 11 0.05 9.85 -2.62
N ASP A 12 -0.23 8.55 -2.66
CA ASP A 12 -1.57 8.01 -2.83
C ASP A 12 -2.29 7.88 -1.49
N ALA A 13 -1.57 7.44 -0.45
CA ALA A 13 -2.10 7.26 0.90
C ALA A 13 -0.98 7.43 1.94
N CYS A 14 -1.31 7.96 3.12
CA CYS A 14 -0.38 8.04 4.24
C CYS A 14 -1.07 7.86 5.59
N VAL A 15 -0.34 7.28 6.55
CA VAL A 15 -0.78 7.13 7.95
C VAL A 15 0.41 7.35 8.88
N ALA A 16 0.17 7.96 10.03
CA ALA A 16 1.17 8.14 11.08
C ALA A 16 0.93 7.18 12.26
N SER A 17 2.00 6.60 12.78
CA SER A 17 2.07 6.03 14.13
C SER A 17 2.86 7.00 15.01
N VAL A 18 2.16 7.81 15.79
CA VAL A 18 2.79 8.80 16.68
C VAL A 18 3.60 8.11 17.78
N GLU A 19 3.08 7.01 18.33
CA GLU A 19 3.74 6.21 19.36
C GLU A 19 5.11 5.70 18.92
N LEU A 20 5.25 5.31 17.65
CA LEU A 20 6.52 4.82 17.10
C LEU A 20 7.36 5.90 16.41
N ASN A 21 6.89 7.15 16.37
CA ASN A 21 7.46 8.23 15.57
C ASN A 21 7.66 7.85 14.08
N ARG A 22 6.63 7.24 13.46
CA ARG A 22 6.71 6.72 12.08
C ARG A 22 5.56 7.23 11.21
N VAL A 23 5.83 7.43 9.92
CA VAL A 23 4.83 7.63 8.87
C VAL A 23 4.96 6.50 7.85
N VAL A 24 3.86 5.90 7.46
CA VAL A 24 3.81 4.99 6.31
C VAL A 24 3.15 5.73 5.17
N ARG A 25 3.81 5.80 4.01
CA ARG A 25 3.23 6.37 2.79
C ARG A 25 3.28 5.38 1.64
N CYS A 26 2.27 5.40 0.80
CA CYS A 26 2.28 4.74 -0.51
C CYS A 26 2.46 5.79 -1.59
N CYS A 27 3.44 5.61 -2.47
CA CYS A 27 3.80 6.63 -3.45
C CYS A 27 4.45 6.09 -4.72
N GLY A 28 4.41 6.90 -5.77
CA GLY A 28 5.24 6.76 -6.97
C GLY A 28 4.74 5.78 -8.04
N THR A 29 5.53 5.65 -9.09
CA THR A 29 5.33 4.70 -10.18
C THR A 29 6.72 4.17 -10.59
N PRO A 30 7.03 2.88 -10.38
CA PRO A 30 6.18 1.83 -9.76
C PRO A 30 5.83 2.15 -8.30
N PRO A 31 4.74 1.58 -7.77
CA PRO A 31 4.32 1.86 -6.40
C PRO A 31 5.36 1.39 -5.40
N ALA A 32 5.57 2.19 -4.37
CA ALA A 32 6.37 1.86 -3.20
C ALA A 32 5.55 2.14 -1.94
N ILE A 33 5.79 1.34 -0.90
CA ILE A 33 5.32 1.63 0.45
C ILE A 33 6.56 1.93 1.28
N GLU A 34 6.64 3.12 1.84
CA GLU A 34 7.80 3.59 2.58
C GLU A 34 7.42 3.89 4.02
N VAL A 35 8.32 3.56 4.93
CA VAL A 35 8.27 3.96 6.34
C VAL A 35 9.27 5.10 6.52
N LEU A 36 8.79 6.22 7.04
CA LEU A 36 9.55 7.43 7.29
C LEU A 36 9.57 7.70 8.79
N ASP A 37 10.62 8.37 9.23
CA ASP A 37 10.68 8.98 10.54
C ASP A 37 9.73 10.20 10.56
N LEU A 38 8.83 10.25 11.55
CA LEU A 38 7.76 11.26 11.59
C LEU A 38 8.30 12.68 11.83
N SER A 39 9.37 12.84 12.60
CA SER A 39 9.90 14.17 12.97
C SER A 39 10.80 14.76 11.89
N THR A 40 11.50 13.92 11.13
CA THR A 40 12.46 14.37 10.11
C THR A 40 11.96 14.19 8.68
N GLY A 41 10.97 13.32 8.45
CA GLY A 41 10.54 12.95 7.09
C GLY A 41 11.57 12.11 6.34
N THR A 42 12.59 11.57 7.03
CA THR A 42 13.60 10.71 6.41
C THR A 42 13.01 9.33 6.13
N VAL A 43 13.23 8.80 4.92
CA VAL A 43 12.85 7.41 4.61
C VAL A 43 13.73 6.46 5.43
N LEU A 44 13.11 5.72 6.34
CA LEU A 44 13.77 4.70 7.14
C LEU A 44 13.90 3.41 6.34
N ARG A 45 12.81 2.99 5.65
CA ARG A 45 12.74 1.73 4.90
C ARG A 45 11.70 1.79 3.79
N SER A 46 11.90 0.96 2.76
CA SER A 46 10.86 0.57 1.80
C SER A 46 10.38 -0.84 2.12
N LEU A 47 9.07 -1.04 2.12
CA LEU A 47 8.43 -2.32 2.36
C LEU A 47 8.29 -3.11 1.05
N THR A 48 8.40 -4.42 1.16
CA THR A 48 8.23 -5.33 0.02
C THR A 48 6.74 -5.47 -0.28
N LEU A 49 6.34 -5.14 -1.50
CA LEU A 49 4.97 -5.37 -1.97
C LEU A 49 4.74 -6.88 -2.18
N PRO A 50 3.57 -7.41 -1.78
CA PRO A 50 3.23 -8.80 -2.06
C PRO A 50 3.07 -9.03 -3.57
N THR A 51 3.35 -10.25 -4.03
CA THR A 51 3.18 -10.63 -5.44
C THR A 51 1.73 -10.50 -5.93
N ALA A 52 0.76 -10.61 -5.01
CA ALA A 52 -0.67 -10.44 -5.28
C ALA A 52 -1.11 -8.97 -5.34
N TRP A 53 -0.20 -7.99 -5.35
CA TRP A 53 -0.57 -6.57 -5.47
C TRP A 53 -1.05 -6.24 -6.90
N PRO A 54 -2.32 -5.87 -7.10
CA PRO A 54 -2.92 -5.79 -8.43
C PRO A 54 -2.59 -4.49 -9.19
N CYS A 55 -2.19 -3.44 -8.46
CA CYS A 55 -1.99 -2.11 -9.03
C CYS A 55 -0.53 -1.85 -9.37
N VAL A 56 -0.26 -1.58 -10.65
CA VAL A 56 1.05 -1.16 -11.18
C VAL A 56 0.87 0.21 -11.83
N GLY A 57 1.08 1.29 -11.09
CA GLY A 57 0.79 2.66 -11.56
C GLY A 57 0.60 3.67 -10.42
N ALA A 58 0.30 4.91 -10.77
CA ALA A 58 -0.15 5.93 -9.81
C ALA A 58 -1.52 5.53 -9.22
N CYS A 59 -1.81 5.94 -7.98
CA CYS A 59 -3.02 5.56 -7.23
C CYS A 59 -3.07 4.06 -6.88
N ALA A 60 -1.96 3.50 -6.38
CA ALA A 60 -1.87 2.07 -6.07
C ALA A 60 -2.46 1.68 -4.71
N ALA A 61 -2.72 2.64 -3.82
CA ALA A 61 -3.34 2.43 -2.51
C ALA A 61 -4.68 3.17 -2.39
N SER A 62 -5.68 2.53 -1.79
CA SER A 62 -7.00 3.11 -1.49
C SER A 62 -7.14 3.55 -0.04
N ALA A 63 -6.48 2.84 0.88
CA ALA A 63 -6.51 3.13 2.30
C ALA A 63 -5.26 2.60 2.99
N CYS A 64 -4.89 3.20 4.10
CA CYS A 64 -3.89 2.67 5.01
C CYS A 64 -4.25 3.02 6.45
N GLY A 65 -3.67 2.28 7.38
CA GLY A 65 -3.90 2.47 8.80
C GLY A 65 -2.81 1.83 9.64
N THR A 66 -2.83 2.12 10.94
CA THR A 66 -2.01 1.45 11.94
C THR A 66 -2.90 0.59 12.84
N VAL A 67 -2.36 -0.54 13.30
CA VAL A 67 -3.06 -1.47 14.19
C VAL A 67 -2.19 -1.72 15.41
N GLY A 68 -2.74 -1.41 16.59
CA GLY A 68 -2.05 -1.60 17.86
C GLY A 68 -0.71 -0.87 17.97
N GLY A 69 -0.51 0.22 17.21
CA GLY A 69 0.74 0.99 17.16
C GLY A 69 1.90 0.30 16.43
N GLU A 70 1.97 -1.03 16.46
CA GLU A 70 3.08 -1.85 15.97
C GLU A 70 2.99 -2.30 14.52
N TYR A 71 1.80 -2.29 13.93
CA TYR A 71 1.56 -2.77 12.58
C TYR A 71 0.99 -1.65 11.71
N CYS A 72 1.26 -1.72 10.42
CA CYS A 72 0.53 -0.97 9.42
C CYS A 72 -0.18 -1.91 8.47
N TYR A 73 -1.30 -1.46 7.92
CA TYR A 73 -1.91 -2.09 6.76
C TYR A 73 -2.01 -1.08 5.62
N VAL A 74 -1.92 -1.58 4.40
CA VAL A 74 -2.23 -0.82 3.18
C VAL A 74 -3.13 -1.68 2.32
N ALA A 75 -4.28 -1.12 1.95
CA ALA A 75 -5.18 -1.68 0.96
C ALA A 75 -4.85 -1.10 -0.40
N SER A 76 -4.64 -1.96 -1.39
CA SER A 76 -4.43 -1.53 -2.77
C SER A 76 -5.70 -0.85 -3.30
N ALA A 77 -5.54 0.07 -4.25
CA ALA A 77 -6.68 0.47 -5.05
C ALA A 77 -7.22 -0.74 -5.81
N THR A 78 -8.52 -0.70 -6.12
CA THR A 78 -9.12 -1.67 -7.02
C THR A 78 -8.71 -1.31 -8.44
N LYS A 79 -8.04 -2.21 -9.16
CA LYS A 79 -7.75 -1.97 -10.57
C LYS A 79 -9.00 -2.32 -11.40
N TRP A 80 -9.60 -1.30 -12.00
CA TRP A 80 -10.60 -1.49 -13.04
C TRP A 80 -9.84 -1.81 -14.34
N ASN A 81 -9.81 -3.08 -14.75
CA ASN A 81 -9.33 -3.43 -16.09
C ASN A 81 -10.39 -2.96 -17.11
N HIS A 82 -10.33 -1.68 -17.51
CA HIS A 82 -11.20 -1.10 -18.53
C HIS A 82 -10.72 -1.38 -19.97
N SER A 83 -10.03 -2.49 -20.20
CA SER A 83 -9.70 -2.95 -21.56
C SER A 83 -10.73 -3.98 -22.00
N GLY A 84 -11.80 -3.51 -22.64
CA GLY A 84 -12.71 -4.24 -23.54
C GLY A 84 -13.10 -5.65 -23.13
N ASP A 85 -14.35 -5.80 -22.67
CA ASP A 85 -15.04 -7.08 -22.46
C ASP A 85 -14.25 -8.13 -21.65
N GLU A 86 -13.96 -7.81 -20.39
CA GLU A 86 -14.15 -8.78 -19.31
C GLU A 86 -13.98 -8.11 -17.93
N PHE A 87 -15.10 -8.01 -17.19
CA PHE A 87 -15.14 -7.68 -15.77
C PHE A 87 -14.52 -8.84 -14.94
N LEU A 88 -13.25 -9.15 -15.17
CA LEU A 88 -12.50 -10.12 -14.39
C LEU A 88 -12.11 -9.49 -13.05
N GLY A 89 -13.07 -9.48 -12.13
CA GLY A 89 -12.87 -9.33 -10.69
C GLY A 89 -12.30 -7.98 -10.22
N ASN A 90 -13.08 -7.28 -9.39
CA ASN A 90 -12.51 -6.24 -8.55
C ASN A 90 -11.61 -6.92 -7.51
N ALA A 91 -10.29 -6.88 -7.72
CA ALA A 91 -9.32 -7.38 -6.77
C ALA A 91 -8.74 -6.21 -5.96
N ALA A 92 -8.84 -6.30 -4.63
CA ALA A 92 -8.12 -5.45 -3.71
C ALA A 92 -7.26 -6.32 -2.79
N THR A 93 -6.01 -5.92 -2.58
CA THR A 93 -5.09 -6.60 -1.68
C THR A 93 -4.87 -5.74 -0.45
N CYS A 94 -5.16 -6.27 0.74
CA CYS A 94 -4.75 -5.67 2.00
C CYS A 94 -3.54 -6.43 2.52
N ALA A 95 -2.41 -5.75 2.64
CA ALA A 95 -1.21 -6.32 3.22
C ALA A 95 -0.88 -5.62 4.53
N VAL A 96 -0.34 -6.39 5.48
CA VAL A 96 0.00 -5.95 6.83
C VAL A 96 1.48 -6.16 7.06
N TRP A 97 2.15 -5.14 7.59
CA TRP A 97 3.57 -5.21 7.96
C TRP A 97 3.73 -4.87 9.43
N ARG A 98 4.72 -5.51 10.05
CA ARG A 98 5.22 -5.04 11.34
C ARG A 98 6.09 -3.81 11.10
N ILE A 99 5.74 -2.71 11.74
CA ILE A 99 6.48 -1.45 11.69
C ILE A 99 7.00 -1.06 13.07
N SER A 100 7.11 -1.99 14.03
CA SER A 100 7.84 -1.81 15.29
C SER A 100 9.25 -2.42 15.21
N GLY A 101 10.11 -2.08 16.18
CA GLY A 101 11.48 -2.61 16.24
C GLY A 101 12.40 -2.14 15.11
N ASP A 102 13.39 -2.98 14.77
CA ASP A 102 14.45 -2.70 13.79
C ASP A 102 14.02 -2.82 12.31
N MET A 103 12.78 -3.29 12.08
CA MET A 103 12.18 -3.51 10.76
C MET A 103 13.09 -4.28 9.78
N LYS A 104 13.94 -5.20 10.25
CA LYS A 104 14.83 -5.95 9.35
C LYS A 104 14.06 -6.72 8.28
N ASP A 105 12.96 -7.35 8.65
CA ASP A 105 12.03 -7.94 7.70
C ASP A 105 11.10 -6.85 7.11
N THR A 106 11.06 -6.80 5.78
CA THR A 106 10.23 -5.85 5.03
C THR A 106 9.05 -6.53 4.35
N SER A 107 8.93 -7.85 4.51
CA SER A 107 7.85 -8.65 3.94
C SER A 107 6.57 -8.44 4.73
N PRO A 108 5.40 -8.53 4.08
CA PRO A 108 4.14 -8.50 4.81
C PRO A 108 4.03 -9.73 5.72
N CYS A 109 3.58 -9.53 6.94
CA CYS A 109 3.28 -10.63 7.87
C CYS A 109 1.89 -11.24 7.62
N ALA A 110 1.02 -10.53 6.90
CA ALA A 110 -0.26 -11.05 6.42
C ALA A 110 -0.64 -10.38 5.09
N VAL A 111 -1.31 -11.14 4.21
CA VAL A 111 -1.82 -10.66 2.93
C VAL A 111 -3.22 -11.23 2.73
N PHE A 112 -4.19 -10.35 2.51
CA PHE A 112 -5.58 -10.67 2.23
C PHE A 112 -5.94 -10.18 0.85
N VAL A 113 -6.52 -11.05 0.03
CA VAL A 113 -6.98 -10.68 -1.31
C VAL A 113 -8.50 -10.79 -1.32
N VAL A 114 -9.16 -9.68 -1.60
CA VAL A 114 -10.61 -9.64 -1.82
C VAL A 114 -10.82 -9.62 -3.32
N ASN A 115 -11.31 -10.74 -3.86
CA ASN A 115 -11.82 -10.80 -5.22
C ASN A 115 -13.34 -10.67 -5.15
N ALA A 116 -13.91 -9.66 -5.81
CA ALA A 116 -15.33 -9.69 -6.11
C ALA A 116 -15.57 -10.74 -7.20
N GLU A 117 -15.72 -12.01 -6.82
CA GLU A 117 -16.30 -12.99 -7.74
C GLU A 117 -17.75 -12.56 -8.02
N ARG A 118 -18.11 -12.45 -9.30
CA ARG A 118 -19.52 -12.32 -9.67
C ARG A 118 -20.21 -13.58 -9.15
N ALA A 119 -21.13 -13.45 -8.19
CA ALA A 119 -22.10 -14.51 -7.95
C ALA A 119 -22.70 -14.83 -9.31
N ARG A 120 -22.48 -16.06 -9.82
CA ARG A 120 -23.13 -16.53 -11.03
C ARG A 120 -24.63 -16.40 -10.77
N MET A 121 -25.23 -15.31 -11.20
CA MET A 121 -26.66 -15.21 -11.40
C MET A 121 -26.92 -16.23 -12.52
N SER A 122 -27.21 -17.47 -12.14
CA SER A 122 -27.80 -18.44 -13.04
C SER A 122 -29.15 -17.85 -13.43
N GLY A 123 -29.16 -17.10 -14.54
CA GLY A 123 -30.38 -16.64 -15.16
C GLY A 123 -31.16 -17.85 -15.65
N GLY A 124 -32.42 -17.94 -15.21
CA GLY A 124 -33.43 -18.80 -15.80
C GLY A 124 -34.09 -18.15 -17.01
#